data_AF-A0A8U1FB49-F1
#
_entry.id   AF-A0A8U1FB49-F1
#
_cell.length_a   1.000
_cell.length_b   1.000
_cell.length_c   1.000
_cell.angle_alpha   90.00
_cell.angle_beta   90.00
_cell.angle_gamma   90.00
#
_symmetry.space_group_name_H-M   'P 1'
#
loop_
_entity.id
_entity.type
_entity.pdbx_description
1 polymer ?
#
loop_
_entity_poly.entity_id
_entity_poly.type
_entity_poly.pdbx_seq_one_letter_code
_entity_poly.pdbx_strand_id
1 'polypeptide(L)'
;MDDTGESMMMTPEEKLTQYDSRAQAFADTQQFDACIQDLVRCVALTRLVYGDGQLKLAQAHVRLAKAYLQFKGWAVQAQEHSARASELLPFCTPNSTSREDRVHILTCLLNIYLTQGGATLLLAKYPLPTLFL
;
A
#
# COMPACT_ATOMS: atom_id res chain seq x y z
N MET A 1 23.57 -23.26 33.64
CA MET A 1 22.80 -23.95 32.60
C MET A 1 22.31 -22.86 31.68
N ASP A 2 22.98 -22.75 30.54
CA ASP A 2 22.64 -21.81 29.48
C ASP A 2 21.80 -22.56 28.43
N ASP A 3 21.07 -21.80 27.61
CA ASP A 3 20.42 -22.22 26.35
C ASP A 3 19.10 -23.02 26.51
N THR A 4 17.94 -22.65 25.97
CA THR A 4 17.60 -21.98 24.70
C THR A 4 16.40 -21.05 24.89
N GLY A 5 16.61 -19.74 24.77
CA GLY A 5 15.53 -18.82 24.46
C GLY A 5 15.10 -19.07 23.02
N GLU A 6 14.07 -19.90 22.82
CA GLU A 6 13.39 -19.97 21.53
C GLU A 6 12.92 -18.56 21.17
N SER A 7 13.66 -17.90 20.28
CA SER A 7 13.20 -16.72 19.58
C SER A 7 11.96 -17.14 18.81
N MET A 8 10.79 -17.06 19.44
CA MET A 8 9.51 -17.51 18.88
C MET A 8 9.32 -16.82 17.53
N MET A 9 9.53 -17.58 16.45
CA MET A 9 9.50 -17.03 15.10
C MET A 9 8.07 -16.62 14.79
N MET A 10 7.82 -15.32 14.71
CA MET A 10 6.50 -14.81 14.32
C MET A 10 6.12 -15.24 12.91
N THR A 11 4.86 -15.60 12.71
CA THR A 11 4.29 -15.93 11.40
C THR A 11 4.21 -14.68 10.51
N PRO A 12 4.08 -14.84 9.17
CA PRO A 12 3.84 -13.72 8.27
C PRO A 12 2.63 -12.87 8.64
N GLU A 13 1.54 -13.48 9.13
CA GLU A 13 0.31 -12.82 9.58
C GLU A 13 0.54 -11.96 10.82
N GLU A 14 1.29 -12.48 11.79
CA GLU A 14 1.65 -11.76 13.02
C GLU A 14 2.55 -10.57 12.71
N LYS A 15 3.57 -10.78 11.85
CA LYS A 15 4.44 -9.70 11.37
C LYS A 15 3.65 -8.64 10.61
N LEU A 16 2.71 -9.05 9.76
CA LEU A 16 1.87 -8.11 9.02
C LEU A 16 1.08 -7.22 9.98
N THR A 17 0.43 -7.83 10.97
CA THR A 17 -0.34 -7.11 12.01
C THR A 17 0.56 -6.15 12.82
N GLN A 18 1.76 -6.59 13.17
CA GLN A 18 2.74 -5.79 13.90
C GLN A 18 3.20 -4.57 13.10
N TYR A 19 3.62 -4.76 11.84
CA TYR A 19 4.06 -3.65 10.99
C TYR A 19 2.93 -2.72 10.61
N ASP A 20 1.70 -3.22 10.44
CA ASP A 20 0.53 -2.38 10.17
C ASP A 20 0.27 -1.39 11.31
N SER A 21 0.29 -1.89 12.54
CA SER A 21 0.09 -1.10 13.76
C SER A 21 1.22 -0.08 13.97
N ARG A 22 2.47 -0.50 13.74
CA ARG A 22 3.64 0.40 13.83
C ARG A 22 3.61 1.49 12.77
N ALA A 23 3.26 1.15 11.53
CA ALA A 23 3.14 2.12 10.45
C ALA A 23 2.12 3.21 10.80
N GLN A 24 1.00 2.84 11.43
CA GLN A 24 0.02 3.81 11.91
C GLN A 24 0.59 4.69 13.03
N ALA A 25 1.22 4.10 14.06
CA ALA A 25 1.84 4.87 15.15
C ALA A 25 2.92 5.85 14.64
N PHE A 26 3.70 5.45 13.63
CA PHE A 26 4.67 6.33 12.98
C PHE A 26 4.01 7.45 12.18
N ALA A 27 2.89 7.19 11.51
CA ALA A 27 2.12 8.25 10.84
C ALA A 27 1.58 9.27 11.86
N ASP A 28 1.02 8.80 12.97
CA ASP A 28 0.45 9.64 14.03
C ASP A 28 1.51 10.52 14.71
N THR A 29 2.74 10.01 14.82
CA THR A 29 3.91 10.72 15.37
C THR A 29 4.74 11.43 14.31
N GLN A 30 4.27 11.50 13.06
CA GLN A 30 4.93 12.14 11.90
C GLN A 30 6.33 11.59 11.57
N GLN A 31 6.65 10.37 12.00
CA GLN A 31 7.87 9.65 11.65
C GLN A 31 7.72 9.01 10.26
N PHE A 32 7.60 9.84 9.23
CA PHE A 32 7.15 9.41 7.90
C PHE A 32 8.07 8.41 7.21
N ASP A 33 9.40 8.50 7.41
CA ASP A 33 10.33 7.52 6.83
C ASP A 33 10.13 6.12 7.43
N ALA A 34 9.97 6.03 8.75
CA ALA A 34 9.70 4.77 9.43
C ALA A 34 8.32 4.21 9.04
N CYS A 35 7.31 5.08 8.93
CA CYS A 35 5.98 4.73 8.44
C CYS A 35 6.06 4.08 7.05
N ILE A 36 6.72 4.74 6.08
CA ILE A 36 6.85 4.24 4.71
C ILE A 36 7.60 2.91 4.67
N GLN A 37 8.68 2.76 5.44
CA GLN A 37 9.41 1.49 5.50
C GLN A 37 8.53 0.35 6.00
N ASP A 38 7.72 0.56 7.04
CA ASP A 38 6.80 -0.47 7.54
C ASP A 38 5.66 -0.73 6.55
N LEU A 39 5.16 0.28 5.82
CA LEU A 39 4.18 0.07 4.75
C LEU A 39 4.73 -0.77 3.59
N VAL A 40 6.01 -0.59 3.20
CA VAL A 40 6.67 -1.46 2.21
C VAL A 40 6.70 -2.91 2.69
N ARG A 41 7.03 -3.13 3.97
CA ARG A 41 6.97 -4.48 4.57
C ARG A 41 5.56 -5.03 4.57
N CYS A 42 4.55 -4.22 4.87
CA CYS A 42 3.15 -4.64 4.81
C CYS A 42 2.74 -5.08 3.41
N VAL A 43 3.15 -4.39 2.34
CA VAL A 43 2.86 -4.81 0.96
C VAL A 43 3.45 -6.20 0.67
N ALA A 44 4.72 -6.41 1.01
CA ALA A 44 5.38 -7.70 0.80
C ALA A 44 4.73 -8.82 1.62
N LEU A 45 4.44 -8.59 2.90
CA LEU A 45 3.79 -9.57 3.78
C LEU A 45 2.35 -9.86 3.36
N THR A 46 1.60 -8.86 2.89
CA THR A 46 0.24 -9.05 2.36
C THR A 46 0.26 -10.02 1.17
N ARG A 47 1.26 -9.91 0.28
CA ARG A 47 1.44 -10.87 -0.83
C ARG A 47 1.74 -12.28 -0.34
N LEU A 48 2.54 -12.43 0.72
CA LEU A 48 2.88 -13.73 1.30
C LEU A 48 1.68 -14.39 1.99
N VAL A 49 0.91 -13.61 2.77
CA VAL A 49 -0.23 -14.10 3.55
C VAL A 49 -1.42 -14.44 2.65
N TYR A 50 -1.76 -13.56 1.71
CA TYR A 50 -3.00 -13.68 0.94
C TYR A 50 -2.77 -14.19 -0.49
N GLY A 51 -1.52 -14.35 -0.93
CA GLY A 51 -1.20 -14.75 -2.31
C GLY A 51 -1.79 -13.79 -3.33
N ASP A 52 -2.58 -14.33 -4.27
CA ASP A 52 -3.40 -13.57 -5.24
C ASP A 52 -4.69 -13.00 -4.65
N GLY A 53 -4.77 -12.82 -3.32
CA GLY A 53 -5.82 -12.08 -2.62
C GLY A 53 -5.88 -10.61 -3.05
N GLN A 54 -6.46 -10.40 -4.24
CA GLN A 54 -6.42 -9.17 -5.04
C GLN A 54 -6.79 -7.91 -4.25
N LEU A 55 -7.87 -7.96 -3.47
CA LEU A 55 -8.36 -6.78 -2.75
C LEU A 55 -7.41 -6.34 -1.62
N LYS A 56 -6.93 -7.27 -0.79
CA LYS A 56 -6.02 -6.94 0.32
C LYS A 56 -4.69 -6.40 -0.21
N LEU A 57 -4.17 -7.01 -1.26
CA LEU A 57 -2.95 -6.55 -1.90
C LEU A 57 -3.12 -5.17 -2.56
N ALA A 58 -4.24 -4.92 -3.26
CA ALA A 58 -4.56 -3.60 -3.81
C ALA A 58 -4.66 -2.53 -2.71
N GLN A 59 -5.30 -2.86 -1.59
CA GLN A 59 -5.40 -1.97 -0.42
C GLN A 59 -4.03 -1.62 0.17
N ALA A 60 -3.13 -2.60 0.29
CA ALA A 60 -1.77 -2.36 0.76
C ALA A 60 -0.99 -1.46 -0.21
N HIS A 61 -1.07 -1.72 -1.52
CA HIS A 61 -0.42 -0.91 -2.55
C HIS A 61 -0.92 0.54 -2.54
N VAL A 62 -2.24 0.76 -2.49
CA VAL A 62 -2.79 2.13 -2.49
C VAL A 62 -2.48 2.87 -1.18
N ARG A 63 -2.43 2.18 -0.04
CA ARG A 63 -2.01 2.79 1.23
C ARG A 63 -0.56 3.30 1.17
N LEU A 64 0.35 2.49 0.60
CA LEU A 64 1.74 2.91 0.38
C LEU A 64 1.84 4.06 -0.63
N ALA A 65 1.09 3.99 -1.75
CA ALA A 65 1.06 5.05 -2.74
C ALA A 65 0.61 6.40 -2.16
N LYS A 66 -0.42 6.39 -1.30
CA LYS A 66 -0.88 7.57 -0.56
C LYS A 66 0.21 8.14 0.34
N ALA A 67 0.91 7.29 1.09
CA ALA A 67 2.00 7.73 1.96
C ALA A 67 3.15 8.38 1.17
N TYR A 68 3.56 7.79 0.04
CA TYR A 68 4.56 8.40 -0.85
C TYR A 68 4.14 9.78 -1.33
N LEU A 69 2.89 9.92 -1.76
CA LEU A 69 2.37 11.18 -2.25
C LEU A 69 2.27 12.24 -1.12
N GLN A 70 1.62 11.87 -0.02
CA GLN A 70 1.25 12.82 1.04
C GLN A 70 2.42 13.22 1.93
N PHE A 71 3.28 12.27 2.29
CA PHE A 71 4.35 12.54 3.26
C PHE A 71 5.66 12.96 2.61
N LYS A 72 5.89 12.56 1.35
CA LYS A 72 7.17 12.80 0.66
C LYS A 72 7.05 13.55 -0.66
N GLY A 73 5.83 13.70 -1.22
CA GLY A 73 5.65 14.28 -2.55
C GLY A 73 6.25 13.41 -3.67
N TRP A 74 6.50 12.13 -3.40
CA TRP A 74 7.14 11.19 -4.32
C TRP A 74 6.13 10.68 -5.35
N ALA A 75 5.83 11.54 -6.31
CA ALA A 75 4.74 11.33 -7.26
C ALA A 75 4.96 10.12 -8.18
N VAL A 76 6.20 9.85 -8.62
CA VAL A 76 6.52 8.68 -9.46
C VAL A 76 6.20 7.38 -8.72
N GLN A 77 6.71 7.23 -7.49
CA GLN A 77 6.45 6.05 -6.66
C GLN A 77 4.97 5.89 -6.32
N ALA A 78 4.27 7.01 -6.06
CA ALA A 78 2.83 6.99 -5.85
C ALA A 78 2.08 6.50 -7.11
N GLN A 79 2.49 6.92 -8.31
CA GLN A 79 1.89 6.48 -9.57
C GLN A 79 2.14 4.98 -9.82
N GLU A 80 3.37 4.50 -9.63
CA GLU A 80 3.71 3.09 -9.81
C GLU A 80 2.90 2.18 -8.88
N HIS A 81 2.83 2.50 -7.59
CA HIS A 81 2.09 1.66 -6.64
C HIS A 81 0.57 1.74 -6.82
N SER A 82 0.02 2.90 -7.21
CA SER A 82 -1.41 3.03 -7.49
C SER A 82 -1.81 2.34 -8.81
N ALA A 83 -0.95 2.35 -9.83
CA ALA A 83 -1.16 1.58 -11.07
C ALA A 83 -1.21 0.07 -10.79
N ARG A 84 -0.25 -0.46 -10.01
CA ARG A 84 -0.28 -1.87 -9.58
C ARG A 84 -1.55 -2.22 -8.78
N ALA A 85 -2.02 -1.32 -7.91
CA ALA A 85 -3.27 -1.53 -7.19
C ALA A 85 -4.48 -1.60 -8.13
N SER A 86 -4.47 -0.81 -9.22
CA SER A 86 -5.54 -0.81 -10.23
C SER A 86 -5.57 -2.11 -11.03
N GLU A 87 -4.43 -2.69 -11.37
CA GLU A 87 -4.32 -3.97 -12.10
C GLU A 87 -4.88 -5.15 -11.30
N LEU A 88 -4.85 -5.05 -9.97
CA LEU A 88 -5.35 -6.08 -9.07
C LEU A 88 -6.88 -6.07 -8.93
N LEU A 89 -7.56 -4.97 -9.25
CA LEU A 89 -9.00 -4.85 -9.03
C LEU A 89 -9.79 -5.01 -10.34
N PRO A 90 -10.93 -5.72 -10.32
CA PRO A 90 -11.80 -5.79 -11.48
C PRO A 90 -12.44 -4.42 -11.74
N PHE A 91 -12.53 -4.04 -13.02
CA PHE A 91 -13.18 -2.80 -13.44
C PHE A 91 -14.68 -2.78 -13.08
N CYS A 92 -15.34 -3.94 -13.11
CA CYS A 92 -16.74 -4.12 -12.74
C CYS A 92 -16.87 -5.12 -11.59
N THR A 93 -17.54 -4.72 -10.49
CA THR A 93 -17.90 -5.64 -9.42
C THR A 93 -19.15 -6.46 -9.81
N PRO A 94 -19.11 -7.80 -9.77
CA PRO A 94 -20.29 -8.63 -10.00
C PRO A 94 -21.45 -8.28 -9.05
N ASN A 95 -22.69 -8.44 -9.51
CA ASN A 95 -23.87 -8.27 -8.66
C ASN A 95 -23.93 -9.29 -7.50
N SER A 96 -23.22 -10.42 -7.63
CA SER A 96 -23.08 -11.45 -6.59
C SER A 96 -22.10 -11.07 -5.47
N THR A 97 -21.32 -10.00 -5.62
CA THR A 97 -20.42 -9.51 -4.58
C THR A 97 -21.22 -8.96 -3.41
N SER A 98 -20.81 -9.33 -2.19
CA SER A 98 -21.47 -8.85 -0.97
C SER A 98 -21.46 -7.32 -0.91
N ARG A 99 -22.45 -6.73 -0.23
CA ARG A 99 -22.52 -5.27 -0.06
C ARG A 99 -21.26 -4.72 0.60
N GLU A 100 -20.71 -5.44 1.58
CA GLU A 100 -19.50 -5.05 2.31
C GLU A 100 -18.26 -5.07 1.40
N ASP A 101 -18.04 -6.15 0.66
CA ASP A 101 -16.93 -6.25 -0.29
C ASP A 101 -17.03 -5.17 -1.37
N ARG A 102 -18.24 -4.85 -1.85
CA ARG A 102 -18.46 -3.74 -2.80
C ARG A 102 -18.01 -2.40 -2.21
N VAL A 103 -18.29 -2.13 -0.94
CA VAL A 103 -17.83 -0.90 -0.26
C VAL A 103 -16.31 -0.88 -0.19
N HIS A 104 -15.67 -1.99 0.17
CA HIS A 104 -14.21 -2.07 0.23
C HIS A 104 -13.54 -1.88 -1.14
N ILE A 105 -14.09 -2.49 -2.20
CA ILE A 105 -13.58 -2.34 -3.56
C ILE A 105 -13.72 -0.89 -4.03
N LEU A 106 -14.92 -0.30 -3.88
CA LEU A 106 -15.17 1.09 -4.29
C LEU A 106 -14.29 2.08 -3.51
N THR A 107 -14.09 1.85 -2.21
CA THR A 107 -13.19 2.66 -1.38
C THR A 107 -11.75 2.53 -1.88
N CYS A 108 -11.31 1.33 -2.26
CA CYS A 108 -9.97 1.12 -2.80
C CYS A 108 -9.80 1.84 -4.15
N LEU A 109 -10.75 1.70 -5.08
CA LEU A 109 -10.76 2.38 -6.38
C LEU A 109 -10.74 3.90 -6.22
N LEU A 110 -11.55 4.46 -5.32
CA LEU A 110 -11.55 5.89 -5.03
C LEU A 110 -10.16 6.36 -4.59
N ASN A 111 -9.53 5.64 -3.66
CA ASN A 111 -8.18 5.98 -3.20
C ASN A 111 -7.14 5.86 -4.33
N ILE A 112 -7.27 4.89 -5.23
CA ILE A 112 -6.38 4.72 -6.40
C ILE A 112 -6.47 5.95 -7.28
N TYR A 113 -7.67 6.32 -7.74
CA TYR A 113 -7.85 7.42 -8.67
C TYR A 113 -7.49 8.79 -8.05
N LEU A 114 -7.78 9.00 -6.76
CA LEU A 114 -7.34 10.21 -6.05
C LEU A 114 -5.81 10.31 -5.98
N THR A 115 -5.13 9.18 -5.72
CA THR A 115 -3.67 9.15 -5.66
C THR A 115 -3.04 9.36 -7.04
N GLN A 116 -3.58 8.73 -8.07
CA GLN A 116 -3.13 8.90 -9.46
C GLN A 116 -3.32 10.34 -9.94
N GLY A 117 -4.48 10.96 -9.65
CA GLY A 117 -4.74 12.35 -9.99
C GLY A 117 -3.77 13.30 -9.28
N GLY A 118 -3.54 13.09 -7.98
CA GLY A 118 -2.59 13.89 -7.20
C GLY A 118 -1.15 13.74 -7.68
N ALA A 119 -0.71 12.51 -7.97
CA ALA A 119 0.61 12.25 -8.54
C ALA A 119 0.77 12.91 -9.92
N THR A 120 -0.22 12.76 -10.80
CA THR A 120 -0.21 13.37 -12.14
C THR A 120 -0.11 14.89 -12.07
N LEU A 121 -0.83 15.53 -11.14
CA LEU A 121 -0.75 16.98 -10.95
C LEU A 121 0.64 17.44 -10.47
N LEU A 122 1.29 16.67 -9.59
CA LEU A 122 2.66 16.97 -9.16
C LEU A 122 3.67 16.78 -10.28
N LEU A 123 3.55 15.70 -11.07
CA LEU A 123 4.42 15.44 -12.21
C LEU A 123 4.22 16.45 -13.34
N ALA A 124 2.98 16.90 -13.59
CA ALA A 124 2.70 17.93 -14.58
C ALA A 124 3.32 19.30 -14.21
N LYS A 125 3.53 19.58 -12.92
CA LYS A 125 4.25 20.78 -12.44
C LYS A 125 5.76 20.68 -12.63
N TYR A 126 6.30 19.48 -12.76
CA TYR A 126 7.70 19.20 -12.99
C TYR A 126 7.83 18.21 -14.15
N PRO A 127 7.58 18.64 -15.41
CA PRO A 127 7.78 17.75 -16.55
C PRO A 127 9.22 17.23 -16.47
N LEU A 128 9.35 15.93 -16.20
CA LEU A 128 10.64 15.26 -16.21
C LEU A 128 11.29 15.57 -17.57
N PRO A 129 12.55 16.02 -17.63
CA PRO A 129 13.23 16.09 -18.89
C PRO A 129 13.29 14.66 -19.45
N THR A 130 12.54 14.42 -20.53
CA THR A 130 12.73 13.28 -21.42
C THR A 130 14.14 13.39 -21.99
N LEU A 131 15.11 12.81 -21.28
CA LEU A 131 16.46 12.60 -21.77
C LEU A 131 16.81 11.14 -21.52
N PHE A 132 17.01 10.45 -22.65
CA PHE A 132 17.51 9.09 -22.85
C PHE A 132 16.49 7.94 -22.85
N LEU A 133 15.71 7.89 -23.95
CA LEU A 133 15.64 6.69 -24.79
C LEU A 133 16.02 7.08 -26.23
#